data_AF-A0A514XMW5-F1
#
_entry.id   AF-A0A514XMW5-F1
#
_cell.length_a   1.000
_cell.length_b   1.000
_cell.length_c   1.000
_cell.angle_alpha   90.00
_cell.angle_beta   90.00
_cell.angle_gamma   90.00
#
_symmetry.space_group_name_H-M   'P 1'
#
loop_
_entity.id
_entity.type
_entity.pdbx_description
1 polymer ?
#
loop_
_entity_poly.entity_id
_entity_poly.type
_entity_poly.pdbx_seq_one_letter_code
_entity_poly.pdbx_strand_id
1 'polypeptide(L)'
;MNEYHFQRKKFFDEAISRTGFRSQAPLTASFRIPFHLFSKLQIQVQEYLKVSCGANEFHDGDLQKALTDFPSKAKNISTSGIVIPKSYCDHKFTEVHQTIAEILEQSQIADAVEFWIYPFNIRLKGTDHGSGSRAYPTELPHSETWVGCSLRSVLLHIPILGDLSNNLLKVWMPGEKFESSWLKPLSSYHEAQELIQDSTELDVNNIAGNMLMVDSSLLHGTHRAESAGSRVSIDLNVVLKSYDQNIYKDDKNLLVERQKLSTEQFFEIGKSLRVSSPDGEDDVFNPPDGMRHPANIKLVKI
;
A
#
# COMPACT_ATOMS: atom_id res chain seq x y z
N MET A 1 7.79 19.92 18.55
CA MET A 1 6.60 19.27 17.96
C MET A 1 5.46 20.26 18.00
N ASN A 2 4.95 20.69 16.84
CA ASN A 2 3.84 21.65 16.79
C ASN A 2 2.53 21.01 17.29
N GLU A 3 1.52 21.84 17.58
CA GLU A 3 0.22 21.38 18.12
C GLU A 3 -0.45 20.35 17.21
N TYR A 4 -0.33 20.52 15.89
CA TYR A 4 -0.87 19.58 14.91
C TYR A 4 -0.25 18.18 15.03
N HIS A 5 1.08 18.08 15.06
CA HIS A 5 1.77 16.79 15.26
C HIS A 5 1.39 16.14 16.58
N PHE A 6 1.17 16.92 17.64
CA PHE A 6 0.70 16.38 18.91
C PHE A 6 -0.70 15.78 18.81
N GLN A 7 -1.65 16.47 18.17
CA GLN A 7 -3.01 15.98 17.95
C GLN A 7 -3.02 14.71 17.07
N ARG A 8 -2.24 14.71 15.98
CA ARG A 8 -2.04 13.53 15.12
C ARG A 8 -1.50 12.35 15.89
N LYS A 9 -0.46 12.57 16.70
CA LYS A 9 0.16 11.51 17.49
C LYS A 9 -0.84 10.92 18.47
N LYS A 10 -1.62 11.76 19.17
CA LYS A 10 -2.66 11.29 20.08
C LYS A 10 -3.70 10.41 19.37
N PHE A 11 -4.17 10.84 18.20
CA PHE A 11 -5.10 10.07 17.36
C PHE A 11 -4.50 8.72 16.95
N PHE A 12 -3.28 8.73 16.43
CA PHE A 12 -2.58 7.52 15.98
C PHE A 12 -2.34 6.54 17.14
N ASP A 13 -1.82 7.04 18.27
CA ASP A 13 -1.56 6.26 19.48
C ASP A 13 -2.86 5.62 20.02
N GLU A 14 -3.97 6.36 20.02
CA GLU A 14 -5.27 5.84 20.45
C GLU A 14 -5.74 4.70 19.52
N ALA A 15 -5.60 4.87 18.21
CA ALA A 15 -6.00 3.85 17.24
C ALA A 15 -5.17 2.56 17.42
N ILE A 16 -3.84 2.68 17.53
CA ILE A 16 -2.98 1.49 17.67
C ILE A 16 -3.09 0.80 19.03
N SER A 17 -3.49 1.53 20.09
CA SER A 17 -3.61 0.99 21.46
C SER A 17 -4.58 -0.19 21.58
N ARG A 18 -5.48 -0.34 20.61
CA ARG A 18 -6.51 -1.38 20.54
C ARG A 18 -6.15 -2.53 19.59
N THR A 19 -4.90 -2.57 19.14
CA THR A 19 -4.43 -3.51 18.12
C THR A 19 -3.17 -4.25 18.59
N GLY A 20 -2.73 -5.24 17.82
CA GLY A 20 -1.46 -5.92 17.99
C GLY A 20 -0.24 -5.12 17.54
N PHE A 21 -0.42 -3.92 16.98
CA PHE A 21 0.71 -3.09 16.52
C PHE A 21 1.50 -2.53 17.70
N ARG A 22 2.80 -2.31 17.46
CA ARG A 22 3.74 -1.70 18.41
C ARG A 22 4.38 -0.47 17.79
N SER A 23 4.35 0.65 18.51
CA SER A 23 5.01 1.90 18.08
C SER A 23 6.49 1.63 17.79
N GLN A 24 7.00 2.19 16.69
CA GLN A 24 8.43 2.10 16.34
C GLN A 24 9.11 3.45 16.40
N ALA A 25 8.56 4.41 15.65
CA ALA A 25 8.92 5.81 15.67
C ALA A 25 7.63 6.64 15.78
N PRO A 26 7.67 7.97 15.97
CA PRO A 26 6.47 8.79 15.98
C PRO A 26 5.61 8.56 14.74
N LEU A 27 4.29 8.38 14.92
CA LEU A 27 3.32 8.17 13.84
C LEU A 27 3.58 6.92 12.97
N THR A 28 4.34 5.95 13.49
CA THR A 28 4.57 4.66 12.85
C THR A 28 4.42 3.52 13.85
N ALA A 29 3.95 2.38 13.38
CA ALA A 29 3.84 1.18 14.18
C ALA A 29 4.09 -0.06 13.34
N SER A 30 4.45 -1.17 13.96
CA SER A 30 4.64 -2.45 13.26
C SER A 30 3.88 -3.58 13.91
N PHE A 31 3.46 -4.52 13.09
CA PHE A 31 2.97 -5.81 13.52
C PHE A 31 3.88 -6.92 12.96
N ARG A 32 4.37 -7.81 13.84
CA ARG A 32 5.14 -8.98 13.43
C ARG A 32 4.18 -10.06 12.96
N ILE A 33 4.23 -10.38 11.67
CA ILE A 33 3.35 -11.36 11.05
C ILE A 33 3.75 -12.76 11.55
N PRO A 34 2.79 -13.61 11.96
CA PRO A 34 3.08 -15.01 12.27
C PRO A 34 3.78 -15.70 11.10
N PHE A 35 4.88 -16.41 11.37
CA PHE A 35 5.75 -16.98 10.33
C PHE A 35 4.98 -17.81 9.29
N HIS A 36 4.07 -18.68 9.75
CA HIS A 36 3.26 -19.52 8.85
C HIS A 36 2.36 -18.71 7.90
N LEU A 37 1.79 -17.58 8.36
CA LEU A 37 0.99 -16.68 7.52
C LEU A 37 1.87 -15.92 6.54
N PHE A 38 3.05 -15.46 6.98
CA PHE A 38 3.98 -14.78 6.07
C PHE A 38 4.49 -15.71 4.97
N SER A 39 4.87 -16.95 5.31
CA SER A 39 5.28 -17.95 4.32
C SER A 39 4.14 -18.30 3.35
N LYS A 40 2.90 -18.46 3.85
CA LYS A 40 1.71 -18.66 3.01
C LYS A 40 1.50 -17.48 2.05
N LEU A 41 1.62 -16.24 2.55
CA LEU A 41 1.48 -15.02 1.76
C LEU A 41 2.55 -14.95 0.66
N GLN A 42 3.81 -15.26 0.98
CA GLN A 42 4.90 -15.29 0.00
C GLN A 42 4.61 -16.27 -1.14
N ILE A 43 4.16 -17.48 -0.81
CA ILE A 43 3.81 -18.50 -1.81
C ILE A 43 2.66 -18.01 -2.69
N GLN A 44 1.57 -17.50 -2.10
CA GLN A 44 0.41 -17.04 -2.88
C GLN A 44 0.73 -15.82 -3.76
N VAL A 45 1.58 -14.91 -3.30
CA VAL A 45 2.07 -13.80 -4.13
C VAL A 45 2.90 -14.33 -5.29
N GLN A 46 3.79 -15.31 -5.07
CA GLN A 46 4.53 -15.95 -6.18
C GLN A 46 3.58 -16.60 -7.19
N GLU A 47 2.57 -17.34 -6.74
CA GLU A 47 1.57 -17.97 -7.62
C GLU A 47 0.75 -16.92 -8.39
N TYR A 48 0.37 -15.82 -7.75
CA TYR A 48 -0.29 -14.70 -8.43
C TYR A 48 0.59 -14.08 -9.54
N LEU A 49 1.89 -13.90 -9.27
CA LEU A 49 2.85 -13.40 -10.26
C LEU A 49 3.06 -14.40 -11.40
N LYS A 50 3.20 -15.70 -11.10
CA LYS A 50 3.34 -16.75 -12.11
C LYS A 50 2.17 -16.76 -13.09
N VAL A 51 0.94 -16.73 -12.58
CA VAL A 51 -0.27 -16.68 -13.43
C VAL A 51 -0.34 -15.37 -14.20
N SER A 52 0.13 -14.26 -13.62
CA SER A 52 0.17 -12.95 -14.29
C SER A 52 1.09 -12.90 -15.53
N CYS A 53 2.15 -13.69 -15.57
CA CYS A 53 3.06 -13.81 -16.72
C CYS A 53 2.77 -15.01 -17.66
N GLY A 54 1.71 -15.79 -17.40
CA GLY A 54 1.57 -17.12 -17.98
C GLY A 54 2.52 -18.10 -17.31
N ALA A 55 1.97 -19.14 -16.67
CA ALA A 55 2.66 -20.01 -15.70
C ALA A 55 4.00 -20.64 -16.16
N ASN A 56 4.27 -20.69 -17.46
CA ASN A 56 5.51 -21.24 -18.03
C ASN A 56 6.68 -20.24 -18.09
N GLU A 57 6.44 -18.95 -17.82
CA GLU A 57 7.44 -17.89 -18.03
C GLU A 57 8.11 -17.39 -16.75
N PHE A 58 7.63 -17.84 -15.59
CA PHE A 58 8.17 -17.47 -14.27
C PHE A 58 8.96 -18.66 -13.69
N HIS A 59 10.29 -18.56 -13.71
CA HIS A 59 11.17 -19.62 -13.25
C HIS A 59 11.60 -19.44 -11.79
N ASP A 60 11.20 -20.37 -10.93
CA ASP A 60 11.46 -20.33 -9.47
C ASP A 60 12.93 -20.48 -9.07
N GLY A 61 13.80 -20.93 -9.99
CA GLY A 61 15.21 -21.20 -9.70
C GLY A 61 16.04 -19.96 -9.34
N ASP A 62 15.66 -18.79 -9.86
CA ASP A 62 16.25 -17.50 -9.53
C ASP A 62 15.14 -16.44 -9.43
N LEU A 63 14.64 -16.24 -8.20
CA LEU A 63 13.57 -15.29 -7.90
C LEU A 63 13.94 -13.86 -8.33
N GLN A 64 15.20 -13.44 -8.18
CA GLN A 64 15.57 -12.07 -8.56
C GLN A 64 15.53 -11.86 -10.06
N LYS A 65 16.07 -12.82 -10.81
CA LYS A 65 15.96 -12.81 -12.27
C LYS A 65 14.50 -12.86 -12.70
N ALA A 66 13.67 -13.71 -12.09
CA ALA A 66 12.25 -13.81 -12.39
C ALA A 66 11.52 -12.48 -12.17
N LEU A 67 11.76 -11.80 -11.04
CA LEU A 67 11.19 -10.49 -10.74
C LEU A 67 11.70 -9.38 -11.66
N THR A 68 12.95 -9.46 -12.09
CA THR A 68 13.54 -8.48 -13.03
C THR A 68 12.98 -8.65 -14.44
N ASP A 69 12.76 -9.89 -14.87
CA ASP A 69 12.18 -10.20 -16.19
C ASP A 69 10.66 -9.97 -16.22
N PHE A 70 9.99 -9.98 -15.05
CA PHE A 70 8.53 -9.90 -14.92
C PHE A 70 7.87 -8.77 -15.73
N PRO A 71 8.34 -7.49 -15.67
CA PRO A 71 7.69 -6.39 -16.38
C PRO A 71 7.65 -6.58 -17.90
N SER A 72 8.60 -7.33 -18.47
CA SER A 72 8.64 -7.62 -19.91
C SER A 72 7.67 -8.72 -20.35
N LYS A 73 7.15 -9.50 -19.40
CA LYS A 73 6.33 -10.70 -19.62
C LYS A 73 4.87 -10.50 -19.21
N ALA A 74 4.64 -9.78 -18.11
CA ALA A 74 3.30 -9.49 -17.62
C ALA A 74 2.64 -8.34 -18.41
N LYS A 75 1.44 -8.58 -18.94
CA LYS A 75 0.62 -7.52 -19.55
C LYS A 75 -0.21 -6.73 -18.53
N ASN A 76 -0.41 -7.29 -17.34
CA ASN A 76 -1.23 -6.70 -16.27
C ASN A 76 -0.42 -5.90 -15.25
N ILE A 77 0.66 -5.22 -15.64
CA ILE A 77 1.44 -4.35 -14.76
C ILE A 77 1.31 -2.89 -15.16
N SER A 78 1.03 -2.01 -14.20
CA SER A 78 1.01 -0.56 -14.44
C SER A 78 2.43 0.01 -14.53
N THR A 79 2.55 1.21 -15.07
CA THR A 79 3.82 1.96 -15.10
C THR A 79 4.40 2.23 -13.69
N SER A 80 3.57 2.22 -12.65
CA SER A 80 3.98 2.37 -11.24
C SER A 80 4.42 1.05 -10.58
N GLY A 81 4.28 -0.06 -11.29
CA GLY A 81 4.63 -1.40 -10.83
C GLY A 81 3.51 -2.18 -10.14
N ILE A 82 2.28 -1.65 -10.09
CA ILE A 82 1.11 -2.40 -9.57
C ILE A 82 0.80 -3.55 -10.52
N VAL A 83 0.75 -4.78 -10.01
CA VAL A 83 0.27 -5.96 -10.73
C VAL A 83 -1.25 -6.08 -10.54
N ILE A 84 -1.98 -5.81 -11.61
CA ILE A 84 -3.43 -5.58 -11.63
C ILE A 84 -4.16 -6.92 -11.77
N PRO A 85 -5.13 -7.25 -10.90
CA PRO A 85 -5.90 -8.47 -11.07
C PRO A 85 -6.79 -8.39 -12.32
N LYS A 86 -6.66 -9.42 -13.16
CA LYS A 86 -7.42 -9.64 -14.40
C LYS A 86 -8.24 -10.92 -14.28
N SER A 87 -9.20 -11.10 -15.17
CA SER A 87 -10.09 -12.27 -15.21
C SER A 87 -9.37 -13.63 -15.12
N TYR A 88 -8.15 -13.72 -15.68
CA TYR A 88 -7.35 -14.95 -15.67
C TYR A 88 -6.55 -15.17 -14.36
N CYS A 89 -6.40 -14.15 -13.51
CA CYS A 89 -5.60 -14.20 -12.28
C CYS A 89 -6.32 -13.71 -11.01
N ASP A 90 -7.60 -13.31 -11.10
CA ASP A 90 -8.39 -12.78 -9.98
C ASP A 90 -8.61 -13.79 -8.84
N HIS A 91 -8.67 -15.08 -9.14
CA HIS A 91 -8.73 -16.15 -8.15
C HIS A 91 -7.44 -16.20 -7.30
N LYS A 92 -6.26 -16.02 -7.90
CA LYS A 92 -4.99 -15.92 -7.15
C LYS A 92 -4.92 -14.64 -6.33
N PHE A 93 -5.45 -13.54 -6.84
CA PHE A 93 -5.59 -12.32 -6.04
C PHE A 93 -6.54 -12.53 -4.84
N THR A 94 -7.63 -13.29 -5.01
CA THR A 94 -8.54 -13.68 -3.91
C THR A 94 -7.82 -14.52 -2.85
N GLU A 95 -6.97 -15.46 -3.26
CA GLU A 95 -6.15 -16.26 -2.33
C GLU A 95 -5.19 -15.38 -1.51
N VAL A 96 -4.51 -14.42 -2.16
CA VAL A 96 -3.64 -13.43 -1.48
C VAL A 96 -4.45 -12.59 -0.50
N HIS A 97 -5.62 -12.10 -0.92
CA HIS A 97 -6.53 -11.33 -0.06
C HIS A 97 -6.90 -12.11 1.20
N GLN A 98 -7.27 -13.38 1.05
CA GLN A 98 -7.67 -14.21 2.19
C GLN A 98 -6.57 -14.29 3.25
N THR A 99 -5.31 -14.45 2.84
CA THR A 99 -4.19 -14.48 3.80
C THR A 99 -3.93 -13.11 4.41
N ILE A 100 -4.09 -12.02 3.67
CA ILE A 100 -4.04 -10.67 4.24
C ILE A 100 -5.14 -10.48 5.29
N ALA A 101 -6.36 -10.94 5.02
CA ALA A 101 -7.45 -10.90 5.97
C ALA A 101 -7.10 -11.70 7.25
N GLU A 102 -6.57 -12.92 7.13
CA GLU A 102 -6.09 -13.71 8.28
C GLU A 102 -5.02 -12.95 9.09
N ILE A 103 -4.07 -12.27 8.43
CA ILE A 103 -3.04 -11.46 9.10
C ILE A 103 -3.66 -10.28 9.85
N LEU A 104 -4.64 -9.60 9.24
CA LEU A 104 -5.31 -8.44 9.81
C LEU A 104 -6.20 -8.84 10.99
N GLU A 105 -6.86 -10.01 10.94
CA GLU A 105 -7.58 -10.61 12.08
C GLU A 105 -6.62 -10.82 13.26
N GLN A 106 -5.44 -11.41 13.03
CA GLN A 106 -4.42 -11.62 14.08
C GLN A 106 -3.88 -10.29 14.66
N SER A 107 -3.81 -9.25 13.83
CA SER A 107 -3.40 -7.92 14.29
C SER A 107 -4.49 -7.15 15.05
N GLN A 108 -5.73 -7.64 15.07
CA GLN A 108 -6.89 -6.99 15.70
C GLN A 108 -7.20 -5.57 15.17
N ILE A 109 -6.65 -5.20 14.01
CA ILE A 109 -6.81 -3.85 13.45
C ILE A 109 -8.26 -3.55 13.01
N ALA A 110 -9.07 -4.58 12.73
CA ALA A 110 -10.44 -4.44 12.27
C ALA A 110 -11.29 -3.53 13.18
N ASP A 111 -11.06 -3.57 14.50
CA ASP A 111 -11.79 -2.75 15.47
C ASP A 111 -11.45 -1.26 15.38
N ALA A 112 -10.25 -0.93 14.89
CA ALA A 112 -9.79 0.44 14.67
C ALA A 112 -10.18 0.98 13.28
N VAL A 113 -10.59 0.13 12.34
CA VAL A 113 -10.88 0.52 10.95
C VAL A 113 -12.35 0.90 10.77
N GLU A 114 -12.60 2.06 10.17
CA GLU A 114 -13.93 2.47 9.72
C GLU A 114 -14.26 1.84 8.36
N PHE A 115 -13.32 1.91 7.42
CA PHE A 115 -13.43 1.24 6.12
C PHE A 115 -12.05 1.07 5.46
N TRP A 116 -12.01 0.20 4.47
CA TRP A 116 -10.81 -0.15 3.72
C TRP A 116 -10.82 0.57 2.38
N ILE A 117 -9.64 1.01 1.90
CA ILE A 117 -9.47 1.47 0.52
C ILE A 117 -9.07 0.26 -0.31
N TYR A 118 -9.95 -0.16 -1.19
CA TYR A 118 -9.87 -1.43 -1.91
C TYR A 118 -9.93 -1.24 -3.43
N PRO A 119 -9.18 -2.04 -4.23
CA PRO A 119 -8.23 -3.09 -3.82
C PRO A 119 -6.90 -2.55 -3.28
N PHE A 120 -6.18 -3.40 -2.53
CA PHE A 120 -4.78 -3.16 -2.16
C PHE A 120 -3.87 -3.39 -3.37
N ASN A 121 -2.68 -2.78 -3.33
CA ASN A 121 -1.67 -2.94 -4.37
C ASN A 121 -0.76 -4.12 -4.06
N ILE A 122 -0.54 -5.02 -5.03
CA ILE A 122 0.65 -5.88 -5.08
C ILE A 122 1.60 -5.20 -6.05
N ARG A 123 2.73 -4.71 -5.56
CA ARG A 123 3.61 -3.80 -6.29
C ARG A 123 5.00 -4.38 -6.49
N LEU A 124 5.45 -4.42 -7.73
CA LEU A 124 6.83 -4.70 -8.12
C LEU A 124 7.63 -3.41 -8.25
N LYS A 125 8.80 -3.35 -7.62
CA LYS A 125 9.78 -2.26 -7.71
C LYS A 125 11.11 -2.84 -8.15
N GLY A 126 11.63 -2.47 -9.31
CA GLY A 126 12.89 -3.02 -9.83
C GLY A 126 13.65 -1.99 -10.64
N THR A 127 13.53 -2.05 -11.95
CA THR A 127 14.13 -1.12 -12.91
C THR A 127 13.09 -0.12 -13.40
N ASP A 128 13.40 1.18 -13.35
CA ASP A 128 12.46 2.24 -13.68
C ASP A 128 12.07 2.22 -15.16
N HIS A 129 10.79 2.03 -15.42
CA HIS A 129 10.18 2.47 -16.67
C HIS A 129 9.69 3.91 -16.51
N GLY A 130 10.56 4.89 -16.82
CA GLY A 130 10.14 6.28 -17.09
C GLY A 130 9.62 7.10 -15.89
N SER A 131 10.30 7.05 -14.74
CA SER A 131 9.90 7.79 -13.53
C SER A 131 9.88 9.32 -13.69
N GLY A 132 10.69 9.88 -14.60
CA GLY A 132 10.94 11.33 -14.69
C GLY A 132 9.79 12.22 -15.21
N SER A 133 8.77 11.68 -15.87
CA SER A 133 7.66 12.47 -16.45
C SER A 133 6.31 12.26 -15.78
N ARG A 134 6.23 11.43 -14.74
CA ARG A 134 4.98 11.11 -14.04
C ARG A 134 4.63 12.21 -13.04
N ALA A 135 3.34 12.45 -12.86
CA ALA A 135 2.82 13.34 -11.82
C ALA A 135 3.04 12.77 -10.40
N TYR A 136 2.89 11.45 -10.24
CA TYR A 136 2.96 10.78 -8.92
C TYR A 136 4.02 9.66 -8.90
N PRO A 137 5.32 9.97 -9.06
CA PRO A 137 6.39 8.97 -8.94
C PRO A 137 6.58 8.60 -7.48
N THR A 138 6.33 7.33 -7.13
CA THR A 138 6.44 6.81 -5.75
C THR A 138 7.88 6.80 -5.19
N GLU A 139 8.87 7.11 -6.02
CA GLU A 139 10.27 7.31 -5.63
C GLU A 139 10.48 8.68 -4.98
N LEU A 140 9.65 9.67 -5.32
CA LEU A 140 9.63 10.95 -4.61
C LEU A 140 8.91 10.77 -3.27
N PRO A 141 9.44 11.33 -2.17
CA PRO A 141 8.74 11.30 -0.89
C PRO A 141 7.40 12.02 -1.01
N HIS A 142 6.34 11.38 -0.51
CA HIS A 142 4.97 11.86 -0.61
C HIS A 142 4.10 11.45 0.57
N SER A 143 2.95 12.11 0.72
CA SER A 143 1.89 11.72 1.66
C SER A 143 0.73 11.08 0.89
N GLU A 144 0.07 10.09 1.50
CA GLU A 144 -1.16 9.49 0.94
C GLU A 144 -2.28 10.53 0.75
N THR A 145 -2.28 11.61 1.53
CA THR A 145 -3.29 12.68 1.42
C THR A 145 -3.18 13.46 0.12
N TRP A 146 -1.98 13.48 -0.49
CA TRP A 146 -1.73 14.19 -1.75
C TRP A 146 -2.40 13.54 -2.95
N VAL A 147 -2.71 12.24 -2.87
CA VAL A 147 -3.54 11.56 -3.86
C VAL A 147 -5.02 11.53 -3.48
N GLY A 148 -5.40 12.13 -2.34
CA GLY A 148 -6.80 12.24 -1.92
C GLY A 148 -7.28 11.16 -0.96
N CYS A 149 -6.37 10.46 -0.27
CA CYS A 149 -6.71 9.66 0.90
C CYS A 149 -7.11 10.56 2.08
N SER A 150 -7.93 10.00 2.98
CA SER A 150 -8.36 10.67 4.22
C SER A 150 -7.18 11.11 5.07
N LEU A 151 -7.32 12.23 5.78
CA LEU A 151 -6.42 12.55 6.89
C LEU A 151 -6.41 11.46 7.97
N ARG A 152 -7.43 10.61 8.07
CA ARG A 152 -7.48 9.49 9.04
C ARG A 152 -6.93 8.20 8.47
N SER A 153 -6.41 8.22 7.24
CA SER A 153 -5.86 7.02 6.64
C SER A 153 -4.51 6.66 7.24
N VAL A 154 -4.19 5.38 7.20
CA VAL A 154 -2.84 4.87 7.39
C VAL A 154 -2.53 3.93 6.24
N LEU A 155 -1.27 3.91 5.83
CA LEU A 155 -0.72 2.94 4.89
C LEU A 155 -0.22 1.73 5.69
N LEU A 156 -0.67 0.55 5.31
CA LEU A 156 -0.11 -0.74 5.72
C LEU A 156 0.79 -1.26 4.59
N HIS A 157 2.09 -1.36 4.87
CA HIS A 157 3.10 -1.82 3.93
C HIS A 157 3.71 -3.14 4.39
N ILE A 158 3.75 -4.13 3.50
CA ILE A 158 4.36 -5.45 3.78
C ILE A 158 5.38 -5.79 2.69
N PRO A 159 6.69 -5.84 3.02
CA PRO A 159 7.70 -6.38 2.11
C PRO A 159 7.54 -7.91 1.97
N ILE A 160 7.42 -8.41 0.74
CA ILE A 160 7.08 -9.83 0.46
C ILE A 160 8.27 -10.61 -0.11
N LEU A 161 8.83 -10.19 -1.24
CA LEU A 161 9.82 -10.94 -2.03
C LEU A 161 10.90 -10.04 -2.61
N GLY A 162 12.04 -10.63 -2.98
CA GLY A 162 13.10 -9.94 -3.70
C GLY A 162 14.11 -9.25 -2.79
N ASP A 163 14.61 -8.08 -3.19
CA ASP A 163 15.69 -7.37 -2.51
C ASP A 163 15.10 -6.45 -1.45
N LEU A 164 14.81 -7.04 -0.30
CA LEU A 164 14.22 -6.33 0.83
C LEU A 164 15.26 -5.58 1.66
N SER A 165 16.53 -5.56 1.25
CA SER A 165 17.63 -4.89 1.95
C SER A 165 18.06 -3.59 1.26
N ASN A 166 18.03 -3.54 -0.07
CA ASN A 166 18.50 -2.39 -0.84
C ASN A 166 17.37 -1.67 -1.58
N ASN A 167 16.15 -2.24 -1.60
CA ASN A 167 14.95 -1.63 -2.17
C ASN A 167 13.88 -1.55 -1.08
N LEU A 168 13.72 -0.36 -0.49
CA LEU A 168 12.98 -0.15 0.75
C LEU A 168 11.92 0.93 0.59
N LEU A 169 10.86 0.87 1.40
CA LEU A 169 10.06 2.05 1.69
C LEU A 169 10.76 2.78 2.83
N LYS A 170 11.15 4.03 2.60
CA LYS A 170 11.62 4.95 3.63
C LYS A 170 10.51 5.88 4.05
N VAL A 171 10.58 6.35 5.28
CA VAL A 171 9.57 7.21 5.92
C VAL A 171 10.28 8.41 6.52
N TRP A 172 9.71 9.60 6.37
CA TRP A 172 10.23 10.85 6.91
C TRP A 172 9.15 11.58 7.70
N MET A 173 9.56 12.13 8.84
CA MET A 173 8.77 13.08 9.61
C MET A 173 8.93 14.47 9.00
N PRO A 174 7.83 15.18 8.67
CA PRO A 174 7.92 16.57 8.24
C PRO A 174 8.57 17.47 9.30
N GLY A 175 9.28 18.50 8.85
CA GLY A 175 9.94 19.48 9.72
C GLY A 175 8.97 20.39 10.47
N GLU A 176 9.51 21.33 11.27
CA GLU A 176 8.68 22.19 12.14
C GLU A 176 7.75 23.15 11.38
N LYS A 177 8.11 23.50 10.14
CA LYS A 177 7.31 24.36 9.25
C LYS A 177 6.06 23.67 8.70
N PHE A 178 5.90 22.37 8.93
CA PHE A 178 4.78 21.61 8.40
C PHE A 178 3.44 22.08 8.95
N GLU A 179 2.51 22.38 8.04
CA GLU A 179 1.16 22.84 8.36
C GLU A 179 0.12 21.84 7.86
N SER A 180 -1.03 21.77 8.55
CA SER A 180 -2.15 20.93 8.14
C SER A 180 -2.68 21.26 6.73
N SER A 181 -2.49 22.51 6.28
CA SER A 181 -2.85 23.00 4.94
C SER A 181 -2.10 22.29 3.80
N TRP A 182 -0.99 21.60 4.12
CA TRP A 182 -0.17 20.84 3.17
C TRP A 182 -0.72 19.43 2.91
N LEU A 183 -1.63 18.94 3.75
CA LEU A 183 -2.27 17.62 3.62
C LEU A 183 -3.56 17.70 2.82
N LYS A 184 -3.44 18.27 1.63
CA LYS A 184 -4.51 18.37 0.65
C LYS A 184 -4.09 17.63 -0.62
N PRO A 185 -5.06 17.18 -1.44
CA PRO A 185 -4.77 16.65 -2.77
C PRO A 185 -3.91 17.63 -3.58
N LEU A 186 -2.88 17.11 -4.23
CA LEU A 186 -1.99 17.85 -5.14
C LEU A 186 -2.18 17.33 -6.56
N SER A 187 -1.78 18.10 -7.58
CA SER A 187 -1.81 17.61 -8.97
C SER A 187 -0.55 16.83 -9.33
N SER A 188 0.50 16.94 -8.51
CA SER A 188 1.80 16.29 -8.70
C SER A 188 2.62 16.28 -7.40
N TYR A 189 3.44 15.25 -7.18
CA TYR A 189 4.40 15.22 -6.06
C TYR A 189 5.55 16.22 -6.23
N HIS A 190 5.77 16.71 -7.45
CA HIS A 190 6.77 17.74 -7.73
C HIS A 190 6.45 19.08 -7.06
N GLU A 191 5.16 19.38 -6.83
CA GLU A 191 4.72 20.63 -6.18
C GLU A 191 5.17 20.75 -4.72
N ALA A 192 5.44 19.63 -4.08
CA ALA A 192 5.71 19.57 -2.65
C ALA A 192 7.18 19.25 -2.32
N GLN A 193 8.09 19.23 -3.30
CA GLN A 193 9.49 18.87 -3.06
C GLN A 193 10.20 19.83 -2.10
N GLU A 194 9.84 21.11 -2.10
CA GLU A 194 10.36 22.09 -1.14
C GLU A 194 9.92 21.77 0.30
N LEU A 195 8.74 21.14 0.48
CA LEU A 195 8.21 20.76 1.80
C LEU A 195 8.99 19.59 2.43
N ILE A 196 9.75 18.86 1.62
CA ILE A 196 10.50 17.66 2.02
C ILE A 196 11.89 18.02 2.54
N GLN A 197 12.43 19.19 2.18
CA GLN A 197 13.83 19.56 2.49
C GLN A 197 14.14 19.58 3.99
N ASP A 198 13.18 19.97 4.82
CA ASP A 198 13.33 20.03 6.28
C ASP A 198 12.85 18.74 6.98
N SER A 199 12.60 17.65 6.23
CA SER A 199 12.11 16.39 6.78
C SER A 199 13.23 15.51 7.36
N THR A 200 12.92 14.72 8.38
CA THR A 200 13.87 13.81 9.05
C THR A 200 13.48 12.36 8.78
N GLU A 201 14.41 11.57 8.26
CA GLU A 201 14.20 10.13 8.05
C GLU A 201 13.96 9.43 9.39
N LEU A 202 12.93 8.59 9.45
CA LEU A 202 12.59 7.79 10.60
C LEU A 202 13.22 6.40 10.48
N ASP A 203 13.83 5.93 11.56
CA ASP A 203 14.29 4.55 11.68
C ASP A 203 13.09 3.64 11.94
N VAL A 204 12.59 3.00 10.87
CA VAL A 204 11.44 2.11 10.89
C VAL A 204 11.84 0.71 10.44
N ASN A 205 11.30 -0.32 11.09
CA ASN A 205 11.63 -1.70 10.80
C ASN A 205 10.81 -2.21 9.59
N ASN A 206 11.21 -1.77 8.40
CA ASN A 206 10.58 -2.18 7.16
C ASN A 206 11.25 -3.43 6.54
N ILE A 207 11.15 -4.56 7.26
CA ILE A 207 11.79 -5.82 6.88
C ILE A 207 10.76 -6.93 6.60
N ALA A 208 11.23 -8.01 5.97
CA ALA A 208 10.42 -9.20 5.72
C ALA A 208 9.78 -9.74 7.03
N GLY A 209 8.52 -10.15 6.94
CA GLY A 209 7.76 -10.69 8.08
C GLY A 209 7.18 -9.63 9.02
N ASN A 210 7.36 -8.34 8.73
CA ASN A 210 6.69 -7.25 9.43
C ASN A 210 5.74 -6.50 8.51
N MET A 211 4.59 -6.09 9.06
CA MET A 211 3.69 -5.12 8.46
C MET A 211 3.93 -3.77 9.13
N LEU A 212 4.36 -2.78 8.35
CA LEU A 212 4.56 -1.40 8.79
C LEU A 212 3.26 -0.61 8.59
N MET A 213 2.85 0.12 9.61
CA MET A 213 1.77 1.11 9.57
C MET A 213 2.39 2.51 9.57
N VAL A 214 2.00 3.33 8.60
CA VAL A 214 2.48 4.71 8.41
C VAL A 214 1.28 5.64 8.40
N ASP A 215 1.29 6.65 9.28
CA ASP A 215 0.27 7.69 9.32
C ASP A 215 0.25 8.53 8.03
N SER A 216 -0.94 8.92 7.55
CA SER A 216 -1.06 9.68 6.31
C SER A 216 -0.35 11.04 6.33
N SER A 217 -0.03 11.61 7.50
CA SER A 217 0.72 12.87 7.56
C SER A 217 2.23 12.72 7.38
N LEU A 218 2.77 11.50 7.43
CA LEU A 218 4.17 11.24 7.16
C LEU A 218 4.46 11.26 5.66
N LEU A 219 5.71 11.55 5.32
CA LEU A 219 6.22 11.41 3.98
C LEU A 219 6.82 10.02 3.83
N HIS A 220 6.60 9.36 2.70
CA HIS A 220 7.22 8.07 2.40
C HIS A 220 7.53 7.94 0.92
N GLY A 221 8.44 7.02 0.58
CA GLY A 221 8.95 6.90 -0.76
C GLY A 221 9.82 5.67 -0.94
N THR A 222 9.86 5.16 -2.16
CA THR A 222 10.72 4.03 -2.50
C THR A 222 12.16 4.51 -2.62
N HIS A 223 13.04 3.93 -1.82
CA HIS A 223 14.49 4.14 -1.88
C HIS A 223 15.17 2.89 -2.43
N ARG A 224 16.09 3.10 -3.37
CA ARG A 224 16.91 2.03 -3.96
C ARG A 224 18.38 2.41 -3.91
N ALA A 225 19.22 1.53 -3.38
CA ALA A 225 20.67 1.64 -3.56
C ALA A 225 21.06 1.36 -5.03
N GLU A 226 22.29 1.73 -5.40
CA GLU A 226 22.80 1.60 -6.78
C GLU A 226 22.74 0.16 -7.33
N SER A 227 22.93 -0.84 -6.47
CA SER A 227 22.87 -2.27 -6.81
C SER A 227 21.56 -2.95 -6.40
N ALA A 228 20.50 -2.19 -6.13
CA ALA A 228 19.26 -2.74 -5.62
C ALA A 228 18.56 -3.64 -6.66
N GLY A 229 18.21 -4.86 -6.23
CA GLY A 229 17.38 -5.77 -7.01
C GLY A 229 15.90 -5.38 -7.01
N SER A 230 15.10 -6.22 -7.67
CA SER A 230 13.65 -6.08 -7.69
C SER A 230 13.05 -6.53 -6.36
N ARG A 231 11.96 -5.89 -5.93
CA ARG A 231 11.18 -6.21 -4.73
C ARG A 231 9.70 -6.25 -5.05
N VAL A 232 8.98 -7.16 -4.39
CA VAL A 232 7.52 -7.16 -4.33
C VAL A 232 7.07 -6.75 -2.92
N SER A 233 6.12 -5.82 -2.85
CA SER A 233 5.46 -5.41 -1.62
C SER A 233 3.94 -5.38 -1.76
N ILE A 234 3.25 -5.31 -0.63
CA ILE A 234 1.81 -5.06 -0.56
C ILE A 234 1.58 -3.72 0.12
N ASP A 235 0.79 -2.86 -0.51
CA ASP A 235 0.40 -1.55 0.01
C ASP A 235 -1.14 -1.51 0.16
N LEU A 236 -1.63 -1.39 1.38
CA LEU A 236 -3.05 -1.32 1.70
C LEU A 236 -3.34 -0.06 2.52
N ASN A 237 -4.19 0.82 2.00
CA ASN A 237 -4.66 1.98 2.74
C ASN A 237 -5.96 1.66 3.50
N VAL A 238 -6.03 2.11 4.75
CA VAL A 238 -7.22 1.94 5.60
C VAL A 238 -7.57 3.26 6.24
N VAL A 239 -8.85 3.52 6.47
CA VAL A 239 -9.30 4.71 7.22
C VAL A 239 -9.70 4.31 8.62
N LEU A 240 -9.03 4.90 9.60
CA LEU A 240 -9.24 4.61 11.01
C LEU A 240 -10.46 5.35 11.56
N LYS A 241 -11.20 4.74 12.49
CA LYS A 241 -12.28 5.38 13.23
C LYS A 241 -11.74 6.59 13.99
N SER A 242 -12.44 7.73 13.93
CA SER A 242 -12.16 8.86 14.82
C SER A 242 -13.24 8.96 15.89
N TYR A 243 -12.82 9.17 17.14
CA TYR A 243 -13.70 9.48 18.27
C TYR A 243 -13.87 10.99 18.48
N ASP A 244 -13.07 11.82 17.79
CA ASP A 244 -13.24 13.27 17.73
C ASP A 244 -13.50 13.72 16.28
N GLN A 245 -14.76 14.02 15.99
CA GLN A 245 -15.20 14.44 14.65
C GLN A 245 -14.79 15.87 14.32
N ASN A 246 -14.36 16.69 15.29
CA ASN A 246 -14.04 18.09 15.04
C ASN A 246 -12.70 18.29 14.34
N ILE A 247 -11.74 17.37 14.53
CA ILE A 247 -10.38 17.45 13.97
C ILE A 247 -10.37 17.24 12.44
N TYR A 248 -11.42 16.60 11.89
CA TYR A 248 -11.46 16.15 10.49
C TYR A 248 -12.65 16.70 9.70
N LYS A 249 -13.27 17.79 10.15
CA LYS A 249 -14.47 18.38 9.51
C LYS A 249 -14.28 18.75 8.03
N ASP A 250 -13.05 19.08 7.65
CA ASP A 250 -12.68 19.50 6.28
C ASP A 250 -11.97 18.40 5.46
N ASP A 251 -12.03 17.14 5.91
CA ASP A 251 -11.39 16.01 5.24
C ASP A 251 -12.05 15.70 3.88
N LYS A 252 -11.44 16.23 2.81
CA LYS A 252 -11.89 16.06 1.43
C LYS A 252 -11.45 14.70 0.89
N ASN A 253 -12.29 13.71 1.15
CA ASN A 253 -12.16 12.28 0.85
C ASN A 253 -12.32 11.92 -0.65
N LEU A 254 -11.51 12.50 -1.54
CA LEU A 254 -11.70 12.38 -2.99
C LEU A 254 -11.53 10.95 -3.53
N LEU A 255 -10.61 10.15 -2.98
CA LEU A 255 -10.41 8.75 -3.39
C LEU A 255 -11.36 7.77 -2.71
N VAL A 256 -11.74 8.09 -1.48
CA VAL A 256 -12.37 7.18 -0.54
C VAL A 256 -13.73 6.68 -1.03
N GLU A 257 -14.61 7.55 -1.52
CA GLU A 257 -16.01 7.18 -1.79
C GLU A 257 -16.17 6.09 -2.86
N ARG A 258 -15.22 5.99 -3.80
CA ARG A 258 -15.31 5.04 -4.94
C ARG A 258 -14.61 3.71 -4.68
N GLN A 259 -13.72 3.66 -3.69
CA GLN A 259 -12.89 2.50 -3.37
C GLN A 259 -13.14 2.00 -1.94
N LYS A 260 -14.23 2.49 -1.32
CA LYS A 260 -14.62 2.10 0.04
C LYS A 260 -15.11 0.66 0.06
N LEU A 261 -14.53 -0.13 0.95
CA LEU A 261 -15.02 -1.45 1.30
C LEU A 261 -15.29 -1.52 2.81
N SER A 262 -16.44 -2.07 3.18
CA SER A 262 -16.77 -2.28 4.60
C SER A 262 -15.88 -3.37 5.21
N THR A 263 -15.72 -3.33 6.53
CA THR A 263 -14.99 -4.35 7.28
C THR A 263 -15.59 -5.75 7.07
N GLU A 264 -16.92 -5.88 7.14
CA GLU A 264 -17.60 -7.15 6.88
C GLU A 264 -17.25 -7.71 5.49
N GLN A 265 -17.44 -6.92 4.43
CA GLN A 265 -17.12 -7.37 3.08
C GLN A 265 -15.63 -7.72 2.91
N PHE A 266 -14.73 -6.94 3.50
CA PHE A 266 -13.29 -7.19 3.41
C PHE A 266 -12.93 -8.56 3.97
N PHE A 267 -13.46 -8.95 5.14
CA PHE A 267 -13.16 -10.23 5.77
C PHE A 267 -13.93 -11.43 5.19
N GLU A 268 -14.96 -11.19 4.38
CA GLU A 268 -15.73 -12.22 3.68
C GLU A 268 -15.13 -12.62 2.32
N ILE A 269 -14.18 -11.85 1.77
CA ILE A 269 -13.46 -12.22 0.54
C ILE A 269 -12.56 -13.44 0.81
N GLY A 270 -12.71 -14.46 -0.02
CA GLY A 270 -12.10 -15.79 0.15
C GLY A 270 -12.92 -16.75 1.01
N LYS A 271 -14.02 -16.29 1.63
CA LYS A 271 -14.93 -17.11 2.45
C LYS A 271 -16.28 -17.30 1.74
N SER A 272 -17.04 -16.21 1.60
CA SER A 272 -18.35 -16.18 0.93
C SER A 272 -18.39 -15.25 -0.29
N LEU A 273 -17.38 -14.40 -0.44
CA LEU A 273 -17.18 -13.52 -1.58
C LEU A 273 -15.87 -13.89 -2.30
N ARG A 274 -15.80 -13.65 -3.61
CA ARG A 274 -14.54 -13.67 -4.37
C ARG A 274 -14.38 -12.41 -5.19
N VAL A 275 -13.12 -12.07 -5.48
CA VAL A 275 -12.77 -11.03 -6.44
C VAL A 275 -13.08 -11.52 -7.84
N SER A 276 -13.74 -10.68 -8.63
CA SER A 276 -13.95 -10.90 -10.05
C SER A 276 -13.52 -9.66 -10.82
N SER A 277 -12.58 -9.83 -11.75
CA SER A 277 -12.19 -8.79 -12.69
C SER A 277 -12.78 -9.11 -14.06
N PRO A 278 -13.62 -8.25 -14.65
CA PRO A 278 -14.16 -8.49 -15.99
C PRO A 278 -13.11 -8.22 -17.08
N ASP A 279 -12.01 -7.54 -16.73
CA ASP A 279 -10.98 -7.14 -17.67
C ASP A 279 -10.11 -8.37 -18.05
N GLY A 280 -9.92 -8.57 -19.35
CA GLY A 280 -9.02 -9.55 -19.94
C GLY A 280 -7.56 -9.11 -19.97
N GLU A 281 -6.76 -9.85 -20.72
CA GLU A 281 -5.31 -9.66 -20.86
C GLU A 281 -4.93 -8.34 -21.56
N ASP A 282 -5.68 -7.98 -22.60
CA ASP A 282 -5.40 -6.80 -23.43
C ASP A 282 -6.16 -5.54 -22.97
N ASP A 283 -7.00 -5.65 -21.93
CA ASP A 283 -7.76 -4.54 -21.40
C ASP A 283 -6.86 -3.64 -20.53
N VAL A 284 -6.72 -2.38 -20.92
CA VAL A 284 -5.98 -1.38 -20.12
C VAL A 284 -6.97 -0.43 -19.47
N PHE A 285 -7.05 -0.45 -18.14
CA PHE A 285 -7.83 0.52 -17.40
C PHE A 285 -6.93 1.69 -16.96
N ASN A 286 -7.13 2.83 -17.60
CA ASN A 286 -6.49 4.10 -17.23
C ASN A 286 -7.53 4.97 -16.51
N PRO A 287 -7.49 5.09 -15.17
CA PRO A 287 -8.41 5.97 -14.46
C PRO A 287 -8.19 7.42 -14.93
N PRO A 288 -9.24 8.15 -15.33
CA PRO A 288 -9.14 9.52 -15.85
C PRO A 288 -8.46 10.53 -14.91
N ASP A 289 -8.48 10.25 -13.61
CA ASP A 289 -7.91 11.09 -12.55
C ASP A 289 -6.48 10.67 -12.16
N GLY A 290 -5.99 9.52 -12.65
CA GLY A 290 -4.66 8.98 -12.32
C GLY A 290 -4.47 8.58 -10.86
N MET A 291 -5.47 8.77 -9.99
CA MET A 291 -5.36 8.57 -8.54
C MET A 291 -5.98 7.24 -8.10
N ARG A 292 -6.96 6.71 -8.83
CA ARG A 292 -7.63 5.44 -8.47
C ARG A 292 -6.78 4.21 -8.76
N HIS A 293 -7.04 3.13 -8.02
CA HIS A 293 -6.46 1.83 -8.36
C HIS A 293 -6.87 1.43 -9.79
N PRO A 294 -5.94 0.94 -10.62
CA PRO A 294 -6.21 0.66 -12.02
C PRO A 294 -6.98 -0.67 -12.26
N ALA A 295 -7.63 -1.23 -11.25
CA ALA A 295 -8.33 -2.51 -11.37
C ALA A 295 -9.84 -2.28 -11.37
N ASN A 296 -10.52 -2.88 -12.33
CA ASN A 296 -11.98 -2.94 -12.37
C ASN A 296 -12.45 -4.19 -11.61
N ILE A 297 -12.67 -4.08 -10.30
CA ILE A 297 -13.03 -5.25 -9.48
C ILE A 297 -14.50 -5.21 -9.07
N LYS A 298 -15.12 -6.38 -9.10
CA LYS A 298 -16.41 -6.66 -8.47
C LYS A 298 -16.25 -7.77 -7.43
N LEU A 299 -17.09 -7.73 -6.40
CA LEU A 299 -17.23 -8.84 -5.47
C LEU A 299 -18.44 -9.67 -5.87
N VAL A 300 -18.24 -10.98 -6.01
CA VAL A 300 -19.30 -11.93 -6.35
C VAL A 300 -19.41 -13.00 -5.27
N LYS A 301 -20.63 -13.46 -4.98
CA LYS A 301 -20.85 -14.56 -4.04
C LYS A 301 -20.30 -15.86 -4.61
N ILE A 302 -19.78 -16.71 -3.73
CA ILE A 302 -19.35 -18.09 -4.02
C ILE A 302 -20.55 -19.03 -3.86
#